data_AF-A0A7R8XDJ2-F1
#
_entry.id   AF-A0A7R8XDJ2-F1
#
_cell.length_a   1.000
_cell.length_b   1.000
_cell.length_c   1.000
_cell.angle_alpha   90.00
_cell.angle_beta   90.00
_cell.angle_gamma   90.00
#
_symmetry.space_group_name_H-M   'P 1'
#
loop_
_entity.id
_entity.type
_entity.pdbx_description
1 polymer ?
#
loop_
_entity_poly.entity_id
_entity_poly.type
_entity_poly.pdbx_seq_one_letter_code
_entity_poly.pdbx_strand_id
1 'polypeptide(L)' 'MDGADFAPGPSDDWAKGAAGIKYAYTIELRDTGTFGFLLPPEQIIPTGEETWAAIMAVARFFQ' A
#
# COMPACT_ATOMS: atom_id res chain seq x y z
N MET A 1 -10.29 15.58 -4.89
CA MET A 1 -9.59 14.71 -3.92
C MET A 1 -8.86 15.68 -3.04
N ASP A 2 -9.54 16.11 -1.99
CA ASP A 2 -9.18 17.29 -1.21
C ASP A 2 -8.93 16.82 0.22
N GLY A 3 -7.66 16.74 0.62
CA GLY A 3 -7.24 16.33 1.95
C GLY A 3 -7.04 14.81 2.07
N ALA A 4 -5.83 14.40 2.44
CA ALA A 4 -5.68 13.08 3.04
C ALA A 4 -6.50 13.09 4.33
N ASP A 5 -7.52 12.24 4.42
CA ASP A 5 -8.29 12.05 5.64
C ASP A 5 -7.31 11.67 6.76
N PHE A 6 -7.21 12.50 7.80
CA PHE A 6 -6.33 12.26 8.93
C PHE A 6 -6.90 11.10 9.76
N ALA A 7 -6.22 9.95 9.72
CA ALA A 7 -6.60 8.74 10.45
C ALA A 7 -5.52 8.37 11.47
N PRO A 8 -5.68 8.68 12.77
CA PRO A 8 -4.73 8.30 13.81
C PRO A 8 -4.95 6.84 14.27
N GLY A 9 -3.85 6.16 14.60
CA GLY A 9 -3.86 4.77 15.11
C GLY A 9 -3.94 3.62 14.10
N PRO A 10 -3.70 3.78 12.78
CA PRO A 10 -3.55 2.62 11.90
C PRO A 10 -2.29 1.81 12.27
N SER A 11 -2.22 0.59 11.76
CA SER A 11 -1.16 -0.37 12.13
C SER A 11 0.24 0.09 11.73
N ASP A 12 0.36 0.83 10.63
CA ASP A 12 1.62 1.40 10.14
C ASP A 12 2.14 2.51 11.06
N ASP A 13 1.27 3.37 11.60
CA ASP A 13 1.62 4.35 12.64
C ASP A 13 2.18 3.67 13.89
N TRP A 14 1.52 2.60 14.36
CA TRP A 14 2.00 1.83 15.52
C TRP A 14 3.33 1.13 15.22
N ALA A 15 3.46 0.51 14.05
CA ALA A 15 4.69 -0.16 13.63
C ALA A 15 5.87 0.81 13.60
N LYS A 16 5.64 2.03 13.09
CA LYS A 16 6.65 3.09 13.02
C LYS A 16 6.98 3.68 14.40
N GLY A 17 5.96 4.05 15.17
CA GLY A 17 6.12 4.82 16.40
C GLY A 17 6.41 3.96 17.63
N ALA A 18 5.60 2.94 17.87
CA ALA A 18 5.69 2.11 19.07
C ALA A 18 6.67 0.94 18.90
N ALA A 19 6.61 0.24 17.75
CA ALA A 19 7.48 -0.91 17.50
C ALA A 19 8.86 -0.51 16.95
N GLY A 20 9.07 0.75 16.57
CA GLY A 20 10.35 1.26 16.08
C GLY A 20 10.77 0.73 14.72
N ILE A 21 9.84 0.18 13.92
CA ILE A 21 10.13 -0.30 12.58
C ILE A 21 10.42 0.90 11.67
N LYS A 22 11.65 0.98 11.17
CA LYS A 22 12.13 2.15 10.42
C LYS A 22 11.34 2.41 9.14
N TYR A 23 10.89 1.36 8.47
CA TYR A 23 10.21 1.44 7.20
C TYR A 23 8.86 0.72 7.30
N ALA A 24 7.78 1.50 7.41
CA ALA A 24 6.41 1.02 7.47
C ALA A 24 5.60 1.77 6.41
N TYR A 25 4.86 1.04 5.58
CA TYR A 25 4.11 1.59 4.44
C TYR A 25 2.75 0.91 4.34
N THR A 26 1.75 1.68 3.91
CA THR A 26 0.44 1.19 3.48
C THR A 26 0.33 1.37 1.98
N ILE A 27 -0.14 0.33 1.27
CA ILE A 27 -0.34 0.35 -0.18
C ILE A 27 -1.81 0.11 -0.47
N GLU A 28 -2.47 1.12 -1.02
CA GLU A 28 -3.81 1.00 -1.59
C GLU A 28 -3.67 0.60 -3.07
N LEU A 29 -4.28 -0.53 -3.45
CA LEU A 29 -4.14 -1.12 -4.79
C LEU A 29 -5.12 -0.52 -5.80
N ARG A 30 -5.23 -1.14 -6.98
CA ARG A 30 -6.21 -0.75 -7.99
C ARG A 30 -7.65 -0.94 -7.48
N ASP A 31 -8.62 -0.20 -7.97
CA ASP A 31 -8.51 0.94 -8.89
C ASP A 31 -8.78 2.27 -8.16
N THR A 32 -9.06 3.35 -8.89
CA THR A 32 -9.34 4.67 -8.31
C THR A 32 -10.85 4.95 -8.16
N GLY A 33 -11.69 3.91 -8.10
CA GLY A 33 -13.12 4.01 -7.81
C GLY A 33 -14.08 3.66 -8.95
N THR A 34 -13.60 3.11 -10.07
CA THR A 34 -14.50 2.60 -11.13
C THR A 34 -15.17 1.31 -10.69
N PHE A 35 -14.37 0.38 -10.17
CA PHE A 35 -14.81 -0.89 -9.61
C PHE A 35 -14.62 -0.94 -8.08
N GLY A 36 -13.65 -0.18 -7.55
CA GLY A 36 -13.34 -0.15 -6.12
C GLY A 36 -13.11 -1.55 -5.57
N PHE A 37 -13.84 -1.92 -4.51
CA PHE A 37 -13.72 -3.23 -3.88
C PHE A 37 -14.18 -4.41 -4.76
N LEU A 38 -14.88 -4.16 -5.87
CA LEU A 38 -15.38 -5.18 -6.81
C LEU A 38 -14.56 -5.22 -8.10
N LEU A 39 -13.23 -5.10 -7.96
CA LEU A 39 -12.29 -5.14 -9.08
C LEU A 39 -12.44 -6.45 -9.88
N PRO A 40 -12.52 -6.41 -11.23
CA PRO A 40 -12.68 -7.61 -12.05
C PRO A 40 -11.53 -8.62 -11.87
N PRO A 41 -11.81 -9.95 -11.90
CA PRO A 41 -10.79 -10.97 -11.72
C PRO A 41 -9.60 -10.88 -12.69
N GLU A 42 -9.81 -10.32 -13.88
CA GLU A 42 -8.77 -10.12 -14.90
C GLU A 42 -7.68 -9.13 -14.45
N GLN A 43 -7.97 -8.31 -13.42
CA GLN A 43 -7.01 -7.36 -12.85
C GLN A 43 -6.15 -7.96 -11.73
N ILE A 44 -6.44 -9.17 -11.24
CA ILE A 44 -5.71 -9.79 -10.11
C ILE A 44 -4.21 -9.92 -10.43
N ILE A 45 -3.88 -10.53 -11.58
CA ILE A 45 -2.48 -10.75 -11.96
C ILE A 45 -1.78 -9.42 -12.28
N PRO A 46 -2.33 -8.51 -13.11
CA PRO A 46 -1.72 -7.20 -13.34
C PRO A 46 -1.45 -6.40 -12.07
N THR A 47 -2.38 -6.37 -11.11
CA THR A 47 -2.18 -5.70 -9.82
C THR A 47 -1.09 -6.37 -8.99
N GLY A 48 -1.03 -7.70 -8.99
CA GLY A 48 0.03 -8.44 -8.31
C GLY A 48 1.42 -8.14 -8.88
N GLU A 49 1.56 -8.12 -10.20
CA GLU A 49 2.84 -7.88 -10.90
C GLU A 49 3.42 -6.49 -10.60
N GLU A 50 2.60 -5.44 -10.67
CA GLU A 50 3.06 -4.07 -10.39
C GLU A 50 3.35 -3.87 -8.89
N THR A 51 2.54 -4.47 -8.00
CA THR A 51 2.76 -4.41 -6.55
C THR A 51 4.06 -5.09 -6.18
N TRP A 52 4.34 -6.25 -6.79
CA TRP A 52 5.58 -6.97 -6.56
C TRP A 52 6.80 -6.18 -7.03
N ALA A 53 6.72 -5.53 -8.20
CA ALA A 53 7.77 -4.65 -8.68
C ALA A 53 8.06 -3.50 -7.69
N ALA A 54 7.02 -2.90 -7.09
CA ALA A 54 7.16 -1.87 -6.07
C ALA A 54 7.83 -2.40 -4.79
N ILE A 55 7.39 -3.56 -4.28
CA ILE A 55 7.99 -4.22 -3.10
C ILE A 55 9.48 -4.50 -3.35
N MET A 56 9.83 -5.03 -4.53
CA MET A 56 11.22 -5.31 -4.89
C MET A 56 12.08 -4.05 -4.97
N ALA A 57 11.52 -2.93 -5.44
CA ALA A 57 12.22 -1.65 -5.47
C ALA A 57 12.54 -1.15 -4.05
N VAL A 58 11.57 -1.23 -3.15
CA VAL A 58 11.75 -0.87 -1.73
C VAL A 58 12.73 -1.80 -1.03
N ALA A 59 12.63 -3.11 -1.24
CA ALA A 59 13.54 -4.08 -0.65
C ALA A 59 15.00 -3.86 -1.07
N ARG A 60 15.23 -3.54 -2.35
CA ARG A 60 16.57 -3.22 -2.87
C ARG A 60 17.16 -1.93 -2.32
N PHE A 61 16.32 -0.97 -1.91
CA PHE A 61 16.77 0.26 -1.26
C PHE A 61 17.38 0.01 0.14
N PHE A 62 17.07 -1.12 0.77
CA PHE A 62 17.56 -1.46 2.11
C PHE A 62 18.83 -2.33 2.13
N GLN A 63 19.35 -2.70 0.95
CA GLN A 63 20.62 -3.43 0.83
C GLN A 63 21.82 -2.49 0.95
#